data_AF-A0A1T3P8V8-F1
#
_entry.id   AF-A0A1T3P8V8-F1
#
_cell.length_a   1.000
_cell.length_b   1.000
_cell.length_c   1.000
_cell.angle_alpha   90.00
_cell.angle_beta   90.00
_cell.angle_gamma   90.00
#
_symmetry.space_group_name_H-M   'P 1'
#
loop_
_entity.id
_entity.type
_entity.pdbx_description
1 polymer ?
#
loop_
_entity_poly.entity_id
_entity_poly.type
_entity_poly.pdbx_seq_one_letter_code
_entity_poly.pdbx_strand_id
1 'polypeptide(L)'
;MTATGIAWHDGTTSTTADTATIGDVRLDKISRWVDLAARYHPDMLRHDENGDDRRAHLAVVEDLPTHAKGAGITGMAQGVVRQALLGAAVPYALVTAAGLKKYATGTGNANKSDMRMALYKRTGLDLRDDNEVDAWWLRAMGLDHLGHPVVELPAAQRAMLDKVTWPQAAAP
;
A
#
# COMPACT_ATOMS: atom_id res chain seq x y z
N MET A 1 -11.72 9.78 -6.13
CA MET A 1 -10.30 9.52 -5.85
C MET A 1 -9.48 10.40 -6.77
N THR A 2 -8.76 11.37 -6.21
CA THR A 2 -8.03 12.42 -6.93
C THR A 2 -6.50 12.22 -6.89
N ALA A 3 -6.03 11.35 -5.99
CA ALA A 3 -4.64 11.01 -5.76
C ALA A 3 -4.54 9.61 -5.13
N THR A 4 -3.40 8.93 -5.33
CA THR A 4 -3.08 7.59 -4.77
C THR A 4 -1.69 7.67 -4.15
N GLY A 5 -1.55 7.27 -2.90
CA GLY A 5 -0.24 7.10 -2.28
C GLY A 5 0.39 5.77 -2.67
N ILE A 6 1.70 5.76 -2.86
CA ILE A 6 2.51 4.59 -3.13
C ILE A 6 3.69 4.59 -2.17
N ALA A 7 3.95 3.45 -1.54
CA ALA A 7 5.15 3.21 -0.76
C ALA A 7 6.04 2.24 -1.54
N TRP A 8 7.28 2.64 -1.78
CA TRP A 8 8.24 1.92 -2.59
C TRP A 8 8.99 0.86 -1.76
N HIS A 9 9.66 -0.08 -2.42
CA HIS A 9 10.39 -1.15 -1.73
C HIS A 9 11.47 -0.62 -0.78
N ASP A 10 12.07 0.54 -1.08
CA ASP A 10 13.10 1.21 -0.27
C ASP A 10 12.54 1.97 0.95
N GLY A 11 11.22 2.01 1.11
CA GLY A 11 10.54 2.68 2.22
C GLY A 11 10.22 4.15 1.98
N THR A 12 10.61 4.72 0.83
CA THR A 12 10.15 6.04 0.41
C THR A 12 8.68 6.00 -0.01
N THR A 13 8.05 7.17 -0.06
CA THR A 13 6.64 7.33 -0.45
C THR A 13 6.49 8.39 -1.53
N SER A 14 5.41 8.29 -2.29
CA SER A 14 5.04 9.27 -3.31
C SER A 14 3.54 9.26 -3.52
N THR A 15 2.99 10.38 -3.95
CA THR A 15 1.60 10.48 -4.37
C THR A 15 1.52 10.67 -5.87
N THR A 16 0.61 9.94 -6.54
CA THR A 16 0.30 10.18 -7.95
C THR A 16 -0.19 11.63 -8.11
N ALA A 17 0.54 12.45 -8.87
CA ALA A 17 0.23 13.87 -9.11
C ALA A 17 -1.24 14.11 -9.49
N ASP A 18 -1.78 15.30 -9.17
CA ASP A 18 -3.21 15.63 -9.26
C ASP A 18 -3.88 15.06 -10.52
N THR A 19 -4.65 14.00 -10.30
CA THR A 19 -5.32 13.27 -11.37
C THR A 19 -6.79 13.65 -11.52
N ALA A 20 -7.28 14.60 -10.71
CA ALA A 20 -8.70 14.94 -10.65
C ALA A 20 -9.19 15.61 -11.93
N THR A 21 -8.32 16.34 -12.63
CA THR A 21 -8.68 17.22 -13.75
C THR A 21 -8.51 16.57 -15.13
N ILE A 22 -7.96 15.36 -15.20
CA ILE A 22 -7.52 14.74 -16.46
C ILE A 22 -8.43 13.60 -16.95
N GLY A 23 -9.62 13.43 -16.34
CA GLY A 23 -10.55 12.38 -16.71
C GLY A 23 -9.95 10.98 -16.60
N ASP A 24 -10.25 10.08 -17.54
CA ASP A 24 -9.79 8.68 -17.50
C ASP A 24 -8.29 8.50 -17.78
N VAL A 25 -7.58 9.54 -18.26
CA VAL A 25 -6.11 9.51 -18.36
C VAL A 25 -5.46 9.24 -16.99
N ARG A 26 -6.16 9.57 -15.89
CA ARG A 26 -5.74 9.19 -14.54
C ARG A 26 -5.53 7.70 -14.36
N LEU A 27 -6.35 6.87 -15.02
CA LEU A 27 -6.33 5.42 -14.87
C LEU A 27 -5.05 4.85 -15.47
N ASP A 28 -4.68 5.27 -16.68
CA ASP A 28 -3.38 4.90 -17.30
C ASP A 28 -2.20 5.35 -16.42
N LYS A 29 -2.24 6.57 -15.86
CA LYS A 29 -1.21 7.03 -14.92
C LYS A 29 -1.11 6.13 -13.69
N ILE A 30 -2.24 5.82 -13.04
CA ILE A 30 -2.27 4.90 -11.89
C ILE A 30 -1.68 3.55 -12.28
N SER A 31 -2.08 2.98 -13.43
CA SER A 31 -1.56 1.71 -13.93
C SER A 31 -0.05 1.72 -14.05
N ARG A 32 0.52 2.76 -14.69
CA ARG A 32 1.97 2.85 -14.92
C ARG A 32 2.76 3.00 -13.63
N TRP A 33 2.22 3.75 -12.66
CA TRP A 33 2.86 3.89 -11.35
C TRP A 33 2.82 2.58 -10.57
N VAL A 34 1.72 1.83 -10.63
CA VAL A 34 1.64 0.49 -10.01
C VAL A 34 2.58 -0.49 -10.70
N ASP A 35 2.63 -0.50 -12.03
CA ASP A 35 3.54 -1.35 -12.79
C ASP A 35 5.01 -1.03 -12.47
N LEU A 36 5.34 0.27 -12.37
CA LEU A 36 6.63 0.72 -11.89
C LEU A 36 6.87 0.23 -10.46
N ALA A 37 6.00 0.48 -9.50
CA ALA A 37 6.20 0.03 -8.11
C ALA A 37 6.31 -1.51 -7.97
N ALA A 38 5.59 -2.25 -8.81
CA ALA A 38 5.59 -3.71 -8.80
C ALA A 38 6.86 -4.32 -9.40
N ARG A 39 7.44 -3.68 -10.43
CA ARG A 39 8.59 -4.18 -11.17
C ARG A 39 9.90 -3.47 -10.86
N TYR A 40 9.84 -2.23 -10.37
CA TYR A 40 11.00 -1.37 -10.24
C TYR A 40 11.86 -1.83 -9.06
N HIS A 41 13.03 -2.33 -9.44
CA HIS A 41 14.22 -2.29 -8.63
C HIS A 41 15.19 -1.31 -9.31
N PRO A 42 15.79 -0.33 -8.62
CA PRO A 42 16.70 0.66 -9.23
C PRO A 42 17.91 -0.01 -9.93
N ASP A 43 18.22 -1.26 -9.58
CA ASP A 43 19.20 -2.10 -10.25
C ASP A 43 18.56 -3.16 -11.18
N MET A 44 17.56 -2.84 -12.01
CA MET A 44 16.98 -3.79 -13.00
C MET A 44 18.00 -4.46 -13.96
N LEU A 45 19.29 -4.05 -13.94
CA LEU A 45 20.39 -4.70 -14.66
C LEU A 45 21.21 -5.67 -13.79
N ARG A 46 20.88 -5.84 -12.51
CA ARG A 46 21.54 -6.75 -11.60
C ARG A 46 20.50 -7.67 -10.99
N HIS A 47 20.50 -8.91 -11.46
CA HIS A 47 20.09 -10.01 -10.62
C HIS A 47 20.92 -9.92 -9.34
N ASP A 48 20.36 -10.32 -8.19
CA ASP A 48 21.25 -10.59 -7.06
C ASP A 48 22.24 -11.71 -7.42
N GLU A 49 23.23 -11.97 -6.57
CA GLU A 49 24.22 -13.03 -6.79
C GLU A 49 23.62 -14.43 -7.00
N ASN A 50 22.32 -14.60 -6.72
CA ASN A 50 21.55 -15.82 -6.86
C ASN A 50 20.62 -15.84 -8.08
N GLY A 51 20.51 -14.75 -8.85
CA GLY A 51 19.67 -14.70 -10.04
C GLY A 51 18.25 -14.19 -9.82
N ASP A 52 17.89 -13.72 -8.61
CA ASP A 52 16.48 -13.47 -8.26
C ASP A 52 15.96 -12.12 -8.78
N ASP A 53 14.74 -12.15 -9.33
CA ASP A 53 14.07 -10.99 -9.93
C ASP A 53 13.49 -10.13 -8.79
N ARG A 54 14.10 -8.97 -8.53
CA ARG A 54 13.79 -8.12 -7.35
C ARG A 54 12.48 -7.33 -7.48
N ARG A 55 11.40 -8.01 -7.85
CA ARG A 55 10.04 -7.48 -7.91
C ARG A 55 9.43 -7.41 -6.51
N ALA A 56 8.32 -6.68 -6.39
CA ALA A 56 7.52 -6.75 -5.18
C ALA A 56 6.96 -8.17 -4.99
N HIS A 57 7.29 -8.81 -3.87
CA HIS A 57 6.76 -10.13 -3.51
C HIS A 57 5.27 -10.09 -3.13
N LEU A 58 4.79 -8.92 -2.69
CA LEU A 58 3.42 -8.69 -2.23
C LEU A 58 3.07 -7.21 -2.38
N ALA A 59 1.89 -6.91 -2.90
CA ALA A 59 1.28 -5.59 -2.81
C ALA A 59 0.16 -5.58 -1.76
N VAL A 60 0.11 -4.54 -0.92
CA VAL A 60 -0.98 -4.35 0.04
C VAL A 60 -1.76 -3.11 -0.38
N VAL A 61 -3.05 -3.28 -0.65
CA VAL A 61 -3.91 -2.25 -1.24
C VAL A 61 -5.07 -1.96 -0.30
N GLU A 62 -5.37 -0.68 -0.09
CA GLU A 62 -6.58 -0.30 0.65
C GLU A 62 -7.83 -0.82 -0.07
N ASP A 63 -8.74 -1.44 0.67
CA ASP A 63 -9.98 -1.99 0.10
C ASP A 63 -11.07 -0.92 -0.05
N LEU A 64 -12.00 -1.16 -0.97
CA LEU A 64 -13.14 -0.29 -1.18
C LEU A 64 -14.17 -0.46 -0.05
N PRO A 65 -14.68 0.64 0.54
CA PRO A 65 -15.84 0.52 1.41
C PRO A 65 -17.05 0.05 0.58
N THR A 66 -17.70 -1.03 1.02
CA THR A 66 -18.86 -1.68 0.35
C THR A 66 -20.07 -0.76 0.14
N HIS A 67 -20.12 0.39 0.82
CA HIS A 67 -21.23 1.36 0.74
C HIS A 67 -20.77 2.80 0.43
N ALA A 68 -19.58 2.97 -0.17
CA ALA A 68 -19.06 4.30 -0.46
C ALA A 68 -19.87 5.04 -1.55
N LYS A 69 -20.26 6.29 -1.25
CA LYS A 69 -20.69 7.24 -2.30
C LYS A 69 -19.50 7.49 -3.25
N GLY A 70 -19.69 7.28 -4.55
CA GLY A 70 -18.60 7.37 -5.54
C GLY A 70 -17.91 6.05 -5.89
N ALA A 71 -18.50 4.90 -5.52
CA ALA A 71 -17.99 3.56 -5.80
C ALA A 71 -17.55 3.33 -7.26
N GLY A 72 -18.20 3.97 -8.25
CA GLY A 72 -17.80 3.84 -9.65
C GLY A 72 -16.38 4.38 -9.94
N ILE A 73 -16.05 5.57 -9.43
CA ILE A 73 -14.74 6.22 -9.69
C ILE A 73 -13.61 5.45 -9.00
N THR A 74 -13.81 5.07 -7.74
CA THR A 74 -12.83 4.32 -6.96
C THR A 74 -12.73 2.88 -7.44
N GLY A 75 -13.84 2.29 -7.88
CA GLY A 75 -13.90 0.98 -8.53
C GLY A 75 -13.08 0.92 -9.82
N MET A 76 -13.16 1.94 -10.68
CA MET A 76 -12.31 2.04 -11.87
C MET A 76 -10.82 2.10 -11.52
N ALA A 77 -10.43 2.91 -10.53
CA ALA A 77 -9.04 2.99 -10.10
C ALA A 77 -8.53 1.65 -9.57
N GLN A 78 -9.31 1.00 -8.70
CA GLN A 78 -8.99 -0.33 -8.15
C GLN A 78 -8.91 -1.41 -9.22
N GLY A 79 -9.79 -1.39 -10.21
CA GLY A 79 -9.74 -2.30 -11.34
C GLY A 79 -8.40 -2.23 -12.07
N VAL A 80 -7.92 -1.01 -12.34
CA VAL A 80 -6.64 -0.80 -13.01
C VAL A 80 -5.44 -1.15 -12.12
N VAL A 81 -5.46 -0.81 -10.83
CA VAL A 81 -4.43 -1.24 -9.88
C VAL A 81 -4.30 -2.77 -9.89
N ARG A 82 -5.42 -3.49 -9.75
CA ARG A 82 -5.44 -4.95 -9.73
C ARG A 82 -5.00 -5.55 -11.06
N GLN A 83 -5.44 -4.98 -12.17
CA GLN A 83 -5.01 -5.43 -13.50
C GLN A 83 -3.50 -5.29 -13.67
N ALA A 84 -2.92 -4.14 -13.26
CA ALA A 84 -1.49 -3.91 -13.33
C ALA A 84 -0.70 -4.91 -12.47
N LEU A 85 -1.13 -5.15 -11.23
CA LEU A 85 -0.51 -6.15 -10.34
C LEU A 85 -0.58 -7.57 -10.91
N LEU A 86 -1.73 -7.97 -11.45
CA LEU A 86 -1.89 -9.25 -12.15
C LEU A 86 -0.96 -9.36 -13.36
N GLY A 87 -0.85 -8.29 -14.16
CA GLY A 87 0.06 -8.22 -15.30
C GLY A 87 1.54 -8.25 -14.89
N ALA A 88 1.86 -7.86 -13.66
CA ALA A 88 3.20 -7.94 -13.07
C ALA A 88 3.50 -9.28 -12.38
N ALA A 89 2.50 -10.17 -12.29
CA ALA A 89 2.53 -11.38 -11.48
C ALA A 89 2.83 -11.12 -10.00
N VAL A 90 2.40 -9.96 -9.48
CA VAL A 90 2.55 -9.60 -8.07
C VAL A 90 1.25 -9.95 -7.33
N PRO A 91 1.29 -10.87 -6.36
CA PRO A 91 0.12 -11.18 -5.55
C PRO A 91 -0.23 -9.98 -4.66
N TYR A 92 -1.51 -9.82 -4.32
CA TYR A 92 -1.94 -8.69 -3.52
C TYR A 92 -2.93 -9.06 -2.41
N ALA A 93 -2.90 -8.29 -1.33
CA ALA A 93 -3.84 -8.34 -0.22
C ALA A 93 -4.66 -7.05 -0.15
N LEU A 94 -5.91 -7.16 0.32
CA LEU A 94 -6.81 -6.04 0.50
C LEU A 94 -7.00 -5.74 2.00
N VAL A 95 -6.84 -4.48 2.37
CA VAL A 95 -6.95 -4.04 3.76
C VAL A 95 -8.00 -2.94 3.87
N THR A 96 -9.01 -3.15 4.70
CA THR A 96 -10.02 -2.11 4.93
C THR A 96 -9.42 -0.90 5.64
N ALA A 97 -9.94 0.31 5.37
CA ALA A 97 -9.50 1.54 6.03
C ALA A 97 -9.52 1.44 7.57
N ALA A 98 -10.57 0.84 8.14
CA ALA A 98 -10.68 0.64 9.58
C ALA A 98 -9.64 -0.38 10.10
N GLY A 99 -9.32 -1.41 9.31
CA GLY A 99 -8.29 -2.38 9.66
C GLY A 99 -6.89 -1.76 9.67
N LEU A 100 -6.57 -0.96 8.65
CA LEU A 100 -5.31 -0.22 8.56
C LEU A 100 -5.14 0.75 9.74
N LYS A 101 -6.19 1.51 10.06
CA LYS A 101 -6.21 2.43 11.21
C LYS A 101 -5.99 1.70 12.52
N LYS A 102 -6.66 0.57 12.72
CA LYS A 102 -6.52 -0.24 13.91
C LYS A 102 -5.11 -0.84 14.05
N TYR A 103 -4.49 -1.24 12.95
CA TYR A 103 -3.10 -1.68 12.93
C TYR A 103 -2.13 -0.56 13.34
N ALA A 104 -2.25 0.63 12.74
CA ALA A 104 -1.34 1.74 13.00
C ALA A 104 -1.49 2.35 14.42
N THR A 105 -2.73 2.47 14.90
CA THR A 105 -3.07 3.31 16.07
C THR A 105 -3.70 2.55 17.22
N GLY A 106 -4.19 1.32 17.00
CA GLY A 106 -4.98 0.55 17.96
C GLY A 106 -6.48 0.78 17.89
N THR A 107 -6.96 1.74 17.09
CA THR A 107 -8.40 2.01 16.91
C THR A 107 -8.78 2.14 15.43
N GLY A 108 -9.91 1.54 15.04
CA GLY A 108 -10.41 1.61 13.66
C GLY A 108 -11.01 2.97 13.27
N ASN A 109 -11.28 3.82 14.26
CA ASN A 109 -11.89 5.14 14.06
C ASN A 109 -10.86 6.28 14.07
N ALA A 110 -9.56 5.96 14.01
CA ALA A 110 -8.50 6.97 13.94
C ALA A 110 -8.71 7.93 12.77
N ASN A 111 -8.35 9.19 12.97
CA ASN A 111 -8.32 10.19 11.92
C ASN A 111 -6.93 10.22 11.24
N LYS A 112 -6.80 11.06 10.22
CA LYS A 112 -5.56 11.21 9.43
C LYS A 112 -4.38 11.72 10.28
N SER A 113 -4.62 12.68 11.18
CA SER A 113 -3.58 13.16 12.09
C SER A 113 -3.11 12.11 13.09
N ASP A 114 -4.00 11.22 13.54
CA ASP A 114 -3.64 10.11 14.44
C ASP A 114 -2.69 9.13 13.74
N MET A 115 -2.98 8.80 12.48
CA MET A 115 -2.13 7.93 11.63
C MET A 115 -0.74 8.52 11.42
N ARG A 116 -0.67 9.81 11.10
CA ARG A 116 0.60 10.53 10.93
C ARG A 116 1.37 10.62 12.24
N MET A 117 0.70 10.92 13.35
CA MET A 117 1.34 10.97 14.67
C MET A 117 1.87 9.60 15.09
N ALA A 118 1.13 8.54 14.80
CA ALA A 118 1.55 7.17 15.03
C ALA A 118 2.81 6.81 14.22
N LEU A 119 2.90 7.27 12.97
CA LEU A 119 4.08 7.11 12.11
C LEU A 119 5.27 7.87 12.70
N TYR A 120 5.09 9.16 12.96
CA TYR A 120 6.14 10.04 13.47
C TYR A 120 6.74 9.53 14.79
N LYS A 121 5.90 9.11 15.73
CA LYS A 121 6.36 8.58 17.03
C LYS A 121 7.21 7.32 16.92
N ARG A 122 7.06 6.53 15.86
CA ARG A 122 7.78 5.25 15.68
C ARG A 122 8.99 5.36 14.78
N THR A 123 9.02 6.33 13.88
CA THR A 123 10.02 6.39 12.81
C THR A 123 10.75 7.73 12.73
N GLY A 124 10.20 8.78 13.35
CA GLY A 124 10.64 10.16 13.14
C GLY A 124 10.22 10.78 11.80
N LEU A 125 9.56 10.03 10.92
CA LEU A 125 9.12 10.53 9.61
C LEU A 125 7.91 11.46 9.75
N ASP A 126 8.01 12.65 9.17
CA ASP A 126 6.94 13.66 9.16
C ASP A 126 6.38 13.86 7.74
N LEU A 127 5.66 12.86 7.24
CA LEU A 127 5.02 12.92 5.91
C LEU A 127 3.82 13.87 5.93
N ARG A 128 3.78 14.82 5.00
CA ARG A 128 2.72 15.83 4.93
C ARG A 128 1.44 15.37 4.24
N ASP A 129 1.54 14.40 3.35
CA ASP A 129 0.44 13.86 2.57
C ASP A 129 -0.14 12.61 3.24
N ASP A 130 -1.43 12.65 3.58
CA ASP A 130 -2.12 11.51 4.20
C ASP A 130 -2.11 10.27 3.30
N ASN A 131 -2.12 10.45 1.97
CA ASN A 131 -2.07 9.32 1.04
C ASN A 131 -0.75 8.56 1.18
N GLU A 132 0.36 9.28 1.37
CA GLU A 132 1.67 8.69 1.61
C GLU A 132 1.75 7.99 2.98
N VAL A 133 1.12 8.59 4.01
CA VAL A 133 1.02 7.97 5.34
C VAL A 133 0.28 6.64 5.27
N ASP A 134 -0.88 6.60 4.60
CA ASP A 134 -1.66 5.37 4.44
C ASP A 134 -0.87 4.32 3.64
N ALA A 135 -0.21 4.72 2.54
CA ALA A 135 0.63 3.84 1.74
C ALA A 135 1.81 3.25 2.55
N TRP A 136 2.45 4.08 3.38
CA TRP A 136 3.53 3.63 4.26
C TRP A 136 3.03 2.57 5.24
N TRP A 137 1.86 2.79 5.86
CA TRP A 137 1.27 1.83 6.80
C TRP A 137 0.86 0.52 6.12
N LEU A 138 0.35 0.57 4.89
CA LEU A 138 0.05 -0.63 4.09
C LEU A 138 1.32 -1.44 3.83
N ARG A 139 2.43 -0.78 3.45
CA ARG A 139 3.74 -1.43 3.30
C ARG A 139 4.23 -2.03 4.61
N ALA A 140 4.13 -1.28 5.72
CA ALA A 140 4.54 -1.77 7.03
C ALA A 140 3.73 -3.01 7.46
N MET A 141 2.44 -3.06 7.13
CA MET A 141 1.56 -4.20 7.41
C MET A 141 1.94 -5.43 6.57
N GLY A 142 2.24 -5.24 5.29
CA GLY A 142 2.73 -6.33 4.41
C GLY A 142 4.07 -6.87 4.87
N LEU A 143 5.00 -6.00 5.26
CA LEU A 143 6.30 -6.42 5.78
C LEU A 143 6.21 -7.15 7.13
N ASP A 144 5.34 -6.70 8.04
CA ASP A 144 5.09 -7.44 9.31
C ASP A 144 4.49 -8.83 9.03
N HIS A 145 3.56 -8.95 8.08
CA HIS A 145 3.03 -10.25 7.66
C HIS A 145 4.12 -11.20 7.13
N LEU A 146 5.06 -10.68 6.34
CA LEU A 146 6.19 -11.42 5.79
C LEU A 146 7.33 -11.64 6.81
N GLY A 147 7.15 -11.32 8.09
CA GLY A 147 8.17 -11.52 9.12
C GLY A 147 9.29 -10.48 9.15
N HIS A 148 9.13 -9.36 8.44
CA HIS A 148 10.08 -8.26 8.35
C HIS A 148 9.52 -6.92 8.91
N PRO A 149 8.98 -6.87 10.14
CA PRO A 149 8.36 -5.66 10.66
C PRO A 149 9.34 -4.48 10.69
N VAL A 150 8.94 -3.35 10.11
CA VAL A 150 9.75 -2.11 10.08
C VAL A 150 9.53 -1.20 11.28
N VAL A 151 8.51 -1.50 12.08
CA VAL A 151 8.20 -0.84 13.36
C VAL A 151 7.64 -1.85 14.34
N GLU A 152 7.92 -1.64 15.63
CA GLU A 152 7.31 -2.42 16.69
C GLU A 152 5.90 -1.93 17.00
N LEU A 153 4.96 -2.87 17.07
CA LEU A 153 3.56 -2.60 17.42
C LEU A 153 3.11 -3.51 18.57
N PRO A 154 2.26 -3.01 19.49
CA PRO A 154 1.59 -3.84 20.49
C PRO A 154 0.88 -5.05 19.86
N ALA A 155 0.85 -6.18 20.57
CA ALA A 155 0.23 -7.42 20.08
C ALA A 155 -1.23 -7.23 19.64
N ALA A 156 -2.00 -6.40 20.35
CA ALA A 156 -3.39 -6.08 19.99
C ALA A 156 -3.54 -5.34 18.65
N GLN A 157 -2.53 -4.57 18.24
CA GLN A 157 -2.46 -3.92 16.93
C GLN A 157 -2.06 -4.92 15.85
N ARG A 158 -1.02 -5.74 16.12
CA ARG A 158 -0.54 -6.79 15.20
C ARG A 158 -1.58 -7.88 14.94
N ALA A 159 -2.50 -8.15 15.88
CA ALA A 159 -3.63 -9.06 15.68
C ALA A 159 -4.56 -8.66 14.51
N MET A 160 -4.40 -7.46 13.93
CA MET A 160 -5.07 -7.10 12.68
C MET A 160 -4.54 -7.86 11.46
N LEU A 161 -3.31 -8.37 11.49
CA LEU A 161 -2.76 -9.21 10.41
C LEU A 161 -3.62 -10.46 10.20
N ASP A 162 -4.14 -11.06 11.28
CA ASP A 162 -5.01 -12.25 11.25
C ASP A 162 -6.39 -11.99 10.64
N LYS A 163 -6.75 -10.71 10.42
CA LYS A 163 -8.02 -10.32 9.80
C LYS A 163 -7.90 -10.00 8.32
N VAL A 164 -6.67 -9.96 7.80
CA VAL A 164 -6.40 -9.74 6.38
C VAL A 164 -6.36 -11.10 5.69
N THR A 165 -6.99 -11.19 4.52
CA THR A 165 -6.85 -12.37 3.66
C THR A 165 -5.59 -12.20 2.81
N TRP A 166 -4.52 -12.88 3.19
CA TRP A 166 -3.24 -12.84 2.49
C TRP A 166 -3.22 -13.84 1.32
N PRO A 167 -2.59 -13.49 0.19
CA PRO A 167 -2.50 -14.39 -0.95
C PRO A 167 -1.55 -15.56 -0.64
N GLN A 168 -1.87 -16.75 -1.17
CA GLN A 168 -1.18 -18.00 -0.86
C GLN A 168 0.31 -18.02 -1.27
N ALA A 169 0.70 -17.20 -2.25
CA ALA A 169 2.08 -17.05 -2.70
C ALA A 169 2.93 -16.10 -1.81
N ALA A 170 2.33 -15.45 -0.81
CA ALA A 170 3.00 -14.51 0.07
C ALA A 170 3.18 -15.06 1.50
N ALA A 171 3.32 -16.38 1.65
CA ALA A 171 3.63 -16.97 2.95
C ALA A 171 5.03 -16.50 3.43
N PRO A 172 5.21 -16.22 4.73
CA PRO A 172 6.49 -15.83 5.31
C PRO A 172 7.55 -16.94 5.23
#